data_AF-A0A2E5J1N2-F1
#
_entry.id   AF-A0A2E5J1N2-F1
#
_cell.length_a   1.000
_cell.length_b   1.000
_cell.length_c   1.000
_cell.angle_alpha   90.00
_cell.angle_beta   90.00
_cell.angle_gamma   90.00
#
_symmetry.space_group_name_H-M   'P 1'
#
loop_
_entity.id
_entity.type
_entity.pdbx_description
1 polymer ?
#
loop_
_entity_poly.entity_id
_entity_poly.type
_entity_poly.pdbx_seq_one_letter_code
_entity_poly.pdbx_strand_id
1 'polypeptide(L)'
;MNYLRVSKKNSNFSEYMAPERLFTIEEPRGSKVELNKEIEKSVCKKILRNFLIQNFPLSEAGLILKEKVENAIKSDNEQLMEELLGQVPTVENPHPELFGELLLGKEEVDDILGEDLANIQITKGCSHGCDFCAAGAEKKINVMPFAAIVKIVESQCDEEKTKERERRSEMYISWRKKVLEETGIDIKKTNDHASNGQISNQTAEKIWDLFTQDPLYHFLKEIDYKVPMASNKRFVWGLSSPPGWYKNPDASRLMLRWARCLFGVVTDEPIYSSQITNYYDSDPFDYRDNRLLHADGTPAHFGDVVEKLSSLERPIHITTAGWVLNNLVAQKAAEKIVALYKEDSRILSKPRISINRTQKTAKKDPEKYLKMMKNVIFTLRDINPQILLFDRDDEEFKAQIGDHIRDYINELGVNLQVHAPVISSYSGTITEFYQQEEDDHDVMACMPGYHIWPDGTVAEQKYGERKGSAPKGSRPTDTGKKLF
;
A
#
# COMPACT_ATOMS: atom_id res chain seq x y z
N MET A 1 66.96 -45.82 -9.99
CA MET A 1 66.50 -44.46 -10.38
C MET A 1 65.12 -44.29 -9.74
N ASN A 2 64.97 -43.71 -8.54
CA ASN A 2 64.84 -42.26 -8.22
C ASN A 2 63.82 -41.59 -9.17
N TYR A 3 62.61 -41.09 -8.83
CA TYR A 3 61.93 -40.54 -7.63
C TYR A 3 60.41 -40.92 -7.70
N LEU A 4 59.75 -41.38 -6.62
CA LEU A 4 58.85 -40.67 -5.67
C LEU A 4 57.43 -40.23 -6.17
N ARG A 5 56.40 -40.76 -5.47
CA ARG A 5 55.00 -40.30 -5.40
C ARG A 5 54.88 -38.87 -4.88
N VAL A 6 53.93 -38.07 -5.41
CA VAL A 6 53.11 -37.12 -4.64
C VAL A 6 51.72 -36.97 -5.29
N SER A 7 50.67 -37.07 -4.46
CA SER A 7 49.28 -36.71 -4.75
C SER A 7 49.07 -35.20 -4.77
N LYS A 8 48.19 -34.67 -5.63
CA LYS A 8 47.33 -33.52 -5.28
C LYS A 8 46.09 -33.46 -6.16
N LYS A 9 44.93 -33.54 -5.48
CA LYS A 9 43.66 -32.93 -5.90
C LYS A 9 43.89 -31.44 -6.17
N ASN A 10 43.31 -30.94 -7.26
CA ASN A 10 42.61 -29.66 -7.41
C ASN A 10 42.47 -29.39 -8.91
N SER A 11 41.40 -29.90 -9.52
CA SER A 11 40.96 -29.39 -10.81
C SER A 11 40.13 -28.15 -10.55
N ASN A 12 40.71 -27.01 -10.93
CA ASN A 12 40.08 -25.70 -11.01
C ASN A 12 38.75 -25.82 -11.77
N PHE A 13 37.65 -25.58 -11.04
CA PHE A 13 36.37 -25.15 -11.59
C PHE A 13 35.96 -23.92 -10.77
N SER A 14 36.58 -22.78 -11.10
CA SER A 14 36.22 -21.47 -10.56
C SER A 14 36.28 -20.44 -11.68
N GLU A 15 35.53 -20.68 -12.74
CA GLU A 15 35.17 -19.70 -13.76
C GLU A 15 33.71 -19.95 -14.15
N TYR A 16 32.80 -19.75 -13.20
CA TYR A 16 31.39 -19.50 -13.50
C TYR A 16 31.07 -18.11 -13.00
N MET A 17 31.07 -17.18 -13.96
CA MET A 17 30.18 -16.03 -14.07
C MET A 17 29.50 -15.63 -12.75
N ALA A 18 30.19 -14.79 -11.97
CA ALA A 18 29.49 -13.86 -11.11
C ALA A 18 28.46 -13.12 -11.99
N PRO A 19 27.22 -12.91 -11.51
CA PRO A 19 26.24 -12.17 -12.29
C PRO A 19 26.84 -10.82 -12.61
N GLU A 20 27.10 -10.59 -13.90
CA GLU A 20 27.50 -9.27 -14.38
C GLU A 20 26.54 -8.26 -13.78
N ARG A 21 27.13 -7.27 -13.12
CA ARG A 21 26.47 -6.11 -12.53
C ARG A 21 25.65 -5.43 -13.62
N LEU A 22 24.40 -5.87 -13.78
CA LEU A 22 23.36 -5.12 -14.44
C LEU A 22 23.13 -3.89 -13.58
N PHE A 23 23.82 -2.80 -13.94
CA PHE A 23 23.80 -1.47 -13.32
C PHE A 23 24.42 -1.40 -11.92
N THR A 24 25.75 -1.50 -11.82
CA THR A 24 26.44 -0.59 -10.89
C THR A 24 26.37 0.81 -11.49
N ILE A 25 25.39 1.61 -11.06
CA ILE A 25 25.63 3.04 -10.92
C ILE A 25 26.79 3.09 -9.91
N GLU A 26 27.97 3.51 -10.34
CA GLU A 26 29.00 3.90 -9.38
C GLU A 26 28.38 5.00 -8.53
N GLU A 27 27.99 4.69 -7.29
CA GLU A 27 27.72 5.73 -6.31
C GLU A 27 28.96 6.61 -6.28
N PRO A 28 28.85 7.92 -6.59
CA PRO A 28 29.98 8.81 -6.46
C PRO A 28 30.38 8.78 -4.99
N ARG A 29 31.50 8.15 -4.70
CA ARG A 29 32.10 8.15 -3.37
C ARG A 29 32.36 9.60 -2.97
N GLY A 30 31.51 10.17 -2.14
CA GLY A 30 31.82 11.30 -1.25
C GLY A 30 32.37 12.57 -1.87
N SER A 31 32.36 12.76 -3.20
CA SER A 31 32.52 14.07 -3.78
C SER A 31 31.19 14.77 -3.63
N LYS A 32 31.12 15.87 -2.86
CA LYS A 32 30.11 16.90 -3.10
C LYS A 32 30.12 17.15 -4.59
N VAL A 33 29.12 16.64 -5.30
CA VAL A 33 28.90 16.96 -6.70
C VAL A 33 28.53 18.43 -6.65
N GLU A 34 29.51 19.32 -6.87
CA GLU A 34 29.22 20.68 -7.27
C GLU A 34 28.41 20.54 -8.55
N LEU A 35 27.09 20.55 -8.41
CA LEU A 35 26.19 20.63 -9.54
C LEU A 35 26.66 21.85 -10.32
N ASN A 36 26.93 21.65 -11.62
CA ASN A 36 27.25 22.76 -12.50
C ASN A 36 26.15 23.82 -12.30
N LYS A 37 26.52 25.06 -12.00
CA LYS A 37 25.59 26.16 -11.71
C LYS A 37 24.49 26.28 -12.77
N GLU A 38 24.76 25.91 -14.02
CA GLU A 38 23.75 25.87 -15.08
C GLU A 38 22.67 24.80 -14.88
N ILE A 39 23.03 23.63 -14.33
CA ILE A 39 22.09 22.56 -13.98
C ILE A 39 21.23 22.99 -12.79
N GLU A 40 21.83 23.59 -11.75
CA GLU A 40 21.09 24.11 -10.59
C GLU A 40 20.06 25.16 -11.00
N LYS A 41 20.45 26.10 -11.88
CA LYS A 41 19.56 27.11 -12.47
C LYS A 41 18.40 26.49 -13.25
N SER A 42 18.69 25.44 -14.02
CA SER A 42 17.68 24.70 -14.79
C SER A 42 16.65 24.03 -13.87
N VAL A 43 17.09 23.44 -12.76
CA VAL A 43 16.22 22.81 -11.76
C VAL A 43 15.36 23.85 -11.04
N CYS A 44 15.94 24.95 -10.57
CA CYS A 44 15.21 26.04 -9.92
C CYS A 44 14.06 26.57 -10.81
N LYS A 45 14.38 26.94 -12.05
CA LYS A 45 13.37 27.39 -13.03
C LYS A 45 12.30 26.32 -13.28
N LYS A 46 12.66 25.04 -13.30
CA LYS A 46 11.73 23.93 -13.50
C LYS A 46 10.75 23.80 -12.33
N ILE A 47 11.24 23.81 -11.09
CA ILE A 47 10.40 23.71 -9.88
C ILE A 47 9.41 24.88 -9.83
N LEU A 48 9.90 26.11 -9.99
CA LEU A 48 9.07 27.31 -9.98
C LEU A 48 7.99 27.29 -11.08
N ARG A 49 8.34 26.89 -12.31
CA ARG A 49 7.36 26.77 -13.40
C ARG A 49 6.30 25.71 -13.10
N ASN A 50 6.68 24.61 -12.47
CA ASN A 50 5.76 23.54 -12.13
C ASN A 50 4.74 23.97 -11.06
N PHE A 51 5.16 24.78 -10.09
CA PHE A 51 4.23 25.40 -9.15
C PHE A 51 3.19 26.28 -9.86
N LEU A 52 3.53 26.97 -10.95
CA LEU A 52 2.57 27.79 -11.69
C LEU A 52 1.48 26.98 -12.39
N ILE A 53 1.82 25.77 -12.86
CA ILE A 53 0.94 24.89 -13.65
C ILE A 53 0.35 23.72 -12.85
N GLN A 54 0.46 23.79 -11.53
CA GLN A 54 -0.15 22.80 -10.65
C GLN A 54 -1.69 22.86 -10.77
N ASN A 55 -2.35 21.72 -10.57
CA ASN A 55 -3.77 21.53 -10.91
C ASN A 55 -4.73 21.45 -9.71
N PHE A 56 -4.19 21.51 -8.49
CA PHE A 56 -4.97 21.54 -7.26
C PHE A 56 -5.32 23.00 -6.91
N PRO A 57 -6.47 23.30 -6.29
CA PRO A 57 -6.78 24.68 -5.89
C PRO A 57 -5.70 25.29 -5.00
N LEU A 58 -5.40 26.59 -5.17
CA LEU A 58 -4.49 27.33 -4.27
C LEU A 58 -5.29 28.08 -3.21
N SER A 59 -4.69 28.23 -2.03
CA SER A 59 -5.16 29.17 -1.01
C SER A 59 -4.83 30.61 -1.41
N GLU A 60 -5.29 31.59 -0.62
CA GLU A 60 -4.90 33.00 -0.82
C GLU A 60 -3.38 33.18 -0.74
N ALA A 61 -2.72 32.53 0.25
CA ALA A 61 -1.26 32.55 0.37
C ALA A 61 -0.58 31.92 -0.86
N GLY A 62 -1.13 30.81 -1.37
CA GLY A 62 -0.66 30.18 -2.60
C GLY A 62 -0.78 31.09 -3.82
N LEU A 63 -1.89 31.82 -3.97
CA LEU A 63 -2.09 32.78 -5.07
C LEU A 63 -1.11 33.95 -5.01
N ILE A 64 -0.86 34.50 -3.83
CA ILE A 64 0.15 35.56 -3.62
C ILE A 64 1.53 35.06 -4.02
N LEU A 65 1.91 33.85 -3.58
CA LEU A 65 3.20 33.26 -3.94
C LEU A 65 3.28 33.01 -5.45
N LYS A 66 2.19 32.52 -6.07
CA LYS A 66 2.12 32.28 -7.52
C LYS A 66 2.41 33.56 -8.30
N GLU A 67 1.84 34.70 -7.91
CA GLU A 67 2.12 35.99 -8.55
C GLU A 67 3.60 36.39 -8.44
N LYS A 68 4.21 36.22 -7.26
CA LYS A 68 5.64 36.49 -7.06
C LYS A 68 6.51 35.62 -7.97
N VAL A 69 6.20 34.33 -8.06
CA VAL A 69 6.90 33.36 -8.93
C VAL A 69 6.74 33.73 -10.40
N GLU A 70 5.53 34.09 -10.84
CA GLU A 70 5.29 34.54 -12.21
C GLU A 70 6.13 35.78 -12.56
N ASN A 71 6.18 36.76 -11.65
CA ASN A 71 6.95 37.98 -11.85
C ASN A 71 8.46 37.72 -11.89
N ALA A 72 8.97 36.84 -11.02
CA ALA A 72 10.37 36.43 -11.01
C ALA A 72 10.77 35.74 -12.34
N ILE A 73 9.92 34.84 -12.85
CA ILE A 73 10.17 34.15 -14.14
C ILE A 73 10.06 35.12 -15.32
N LYS A 74 9.05 36.01 -15.35
CA LYS A 74 8.87 36.98 -16.45
C LYS A 74 10.00 38.00 -16.53
N SER A 75 10.57 38.39 -15.39
CA SER A 75 11.68 39.34 -15.30
C SER A 75 13.06 38.68 -15.40
N ASP A 76 13.14 37.35 -15.49
CA ASP A 76 14.36 36.54 -15.44
C ASP A 76 15.29 36.91 -14.27
N ASN A 77 14.70 37.28 -13.12
CA ASN A 77 15.44 37.69 -11.93
C ASN A 77 15.92 36.46 -11.15
N GLU A 78 17.18 36.04 -11.39
CA GLU A 78 17.77 34.85 -10.80
C GLU A 78 17.79 34.87 -9.27
N GLN A 79 18.18 36.00 -8.67
CA GLN A 79 18.26 36.14 -7.22
C GLN A 79 16.88 35.95 -6.58
N LEU A 80 15.84 36.57 -7.16
CA LEU A 80 14.48 36.41 -6.67
C LEU A 80 13.97 34.97 -6.85
N MET A 81 14.33 34.30 -7.96
CA MET A 81 13.98 32.89 -8.16
C MET A 81 14.62 31.98 -7.10
N GLU A 82 15.89 32.20 -6.75
CA GLU A 82 16.57 31.47 -5.67
C GLU A 82 15.90 31.71 -4.30
N GLU A 83 15.54 32.95 -3.99
CA GLU A 83 14.84 33.30 -2.74
C GLU A 83 13.45 32.66 -2.64
N LEU A 84 12.73 32.54 -3.77
CA LEU A 84 11.41 31.93 -3.82
C LEU A 84 11.45 30.41 -3.80
N LEU A 85 12.58 29.78 -4.15
CA LEU A 85 12.70 28.32 -4.18
C LEU A 85 12.43 27.69 -2.81
N GLY A 86 12.85 28.35 -1.72
CA GLY A 86 12.58 27.89 -0.35
C GLY A 86 11.15 28.14 0.14
N GLN A 87 10.31 28.79 -0.67
CA GLN A 87 8.91 29.12 -0.33
C GLN A 87 7.90 28.31 -1.14
N VAL A 88 8.30 27.76 -2.29
CA VAL A 88 7.41 26.94 -3.12
C VAL A 88 7.34 25.50 -2.59
N PRO A 89 6.19 24.82 -2.76
CA PRO A 89 6.04 23.45 -2.30
C PRO A 89 6.92 22.47 -3.09
N THR A 90 7.61 21.58 -2.38
CA THR A 90 8.30 20.40 -2.93
C THR A 90 7.73 19.12 -2.32
N VAL A 91 8.17 17.96 -2.79
CA VAL A 91 7.76 16.68 -2.18
C VAL A 91 8.24 16.57 -0.73
N GLU A 92 9.48 16.99 -0.44
CA GLU A 92 10.05 16.96 0.90
C GLU A 92 9.41 17.99 1.83
N ASN A 93 9.05 19.16 1.29
CA ASN A 93 8.43 20.25 2.03
C ASN A 93 7.14 20.72 1.32
N PRO A 94 6.00 20.06 1.59
CA PRO A 94 4.81 20.20 0.77
C PRO A 94 4.01 21.49 0.99
N HIS A 95 4.26 22.27 2.05
CA HIS A 95 3.54 23.52 2.31
C HIS A 95 2.00 23.44 2.12
N PRO A 96 1.29 22.58 2.89
CA PRO A 96 -0.16 22.37 2.74
C PRO A 96 -0.99 23.65 2.86
N GLU A 97 -0.49 24.66 3.56
CA GLU A 97 -1.10 25.98 3.73
C GLU A 97 -1.21 26.80 2.43
N LEU A 98 -0.42 26.46 1.40
CA LEU A 98 -0.47 27.12 0.09
C LEU A 98 -1.57 26.55 -0.81
N PHE A 99 -2.19 25.44 -0.42
CA PHE A 99 -3.22 24.75 -1.17
C PHE A 99 -4.60 24.99 -0.58
N GLY A 100 -5.62 24.98 -1.44
CA GLY A 100 -7.01 25.14 -1.02
C GLY A 100 -7.48 23.97 -0.16
N GLU A 101 -8.53 24.20 0.62
CA GLU A 101 -9.18 23.15 1.40
C GLU A 101 -9.94 22.15 0.50
N LEU A 102 -10.22 20.97 1.03
CA LEU A 102 -11.09 20.00 0.36
C LEU A 102 -12.50 20.59 0.17
N LEU A 103 -13.18 20.25 -0.93
CA LEU A 103 -14.50 20.78 -1.26
C LEU A 103 -15.63 20.24 -0.36
N LEU A 104 -15.33 19.25 0.48
CA LEU A 104 -16.29 18.58 1.36
C LEU A 104 -16.29 19.22 2.75
N GLY A 105 -17.46 19.27 3.39
CA GLY A 105 -17.56 19.72 4.78
C GLY A 105 -16.88 18.74 5.76
N LYS A 106 -16.51 19.21 6.97
CA LYS A 106 -15.79 18.38 7.96
C LYS A 106 -16.49 17.04 8.25
N GLU A 107 -17.81 17.05 8.40
CA GLU A 107 -18.58 15.82 8.64
C GLU A 107 -18.48 14.83 7.45
N GLU A 108 -18.56 15.34 6.21
CA GLU A 108 -18.46 14.51 5.02
C GLU A 108 -17.04 13.96 4.81
N VAL A 109 -16.02 14.76 5.14
CA VAL A 109 -14.62 14.33 5.14
C VAL A 109 -14.42 13.20 6.15
N ASP A 110 -14.97 13.33 7.36
CA ASP A 110 -14.89 12.30 8.39
C ASP A 110 -15.63 11.02 8.00
N ASP A 111 -16.76 11.12 7.31
CA ASP A 111 -17.48 9.94 6.80
C ASP A 111 -16.71 9.25 5.66
N ILE A 112 -16.25 10.02 4.67
CA ILE A 112 -15.66 9.49 3.43
C ILE A 112 -14.20 9.05 3.63
N LEU A 113 -13.41 9.84 4.36
CA LEU A 113 -12.02 9.54 4.65
C LEU A 113 -11.86 8.81 6.00
N GLY A 114 -12.95 8.58 6.74
CA GLY A 114 -12.99 7.79 7.98
C GLY A 114 -13.06 6.29 7.73
N GLU A 115 -13.73 5.57 8.61
CA GLU A 115 -13.70 4.09 8.67
C GLU A 115 -14.14 3.41 7.37
N ASP A 116 -15.00 4.07 6.57
CA ASP A 116 -15.52 3.54 5.32
C ASP A 116 -14.62 3.77 4.11
N LEU A 117 -13.44 4.40 4.24
CA LEU A 117 -12.50 4.54 3.12
C LEU A 117 -11.95 3.16 2.68
N ALA A 118 -12.34 2.73 1.49
CA ALA A 118 -11.93 1.46 0.89
C ALA A 118 -10.69 1.59 0.00
N ASN A 119 -10.59 2.67 -0.79
CA ASN A 119 -9.55 2.83 -1.81
C ASN A 119 -9.22 4.30 -2.06
N ILE A 120 -7.93 4.60 -2.24
CA ILE A 120 -7.48 5.86 -2.84
C ILE A 120 -6.77 5.50 -4.14
N GLN A 121 -7.47 5.72 -5.24
CA GLN A 121 -6.97 5.48 -6.57
C GLN A 121 -6.19 6.70 -7.03
N ILE A 122 -4.88 6.55 -7.09
CA ILE A 122 -3.94 7.64 -7.41
C ILE A 122 -3.67 7.79 -8.90
N THR A 123 -3.95 6.75 -9.69
CA THR A 123 -3.83 6.77 -11.14
C THR A 123 -5.03 6.09 -11.78
N LYS A 124 -5.39 6.54 -12.99
CA LYS A 124 -6.42 5.93 -13.83
C LYS A 124 -5.87 5.73 -15.23
N GLY A 125 -5.98 4.51 -15.75
CA GLY A 125 -5.31 4.09 -16.99
C GLY A 125 -3.92 3.52 -16.74
N CYS A 126 -3.22 3.11 -17.80
CA CYS A 126 -1.96 2.38 -17.70
C CYS A 126 -0.94 2.83 -18.74
N SER A 127 0.33 3.02 -18.34
CA SER A 127 1.40 3.41 -19.28
C SER A 127 1.84 2.27 -20.20
N HIS A 128 1.57 1.04 -19.77
CA HIS A 128 2.05 -0.18 -20.40
C HIS A 128 1.03 -0.80 -21.37
N GLY A 129 -0.20 -0.27 -21.42
CA GLY A 129 -1.25 -0.84 -22.25
C GLY A 129 -1.62 -2.26 -21.83
N CYS A 130 -1.68 -2.54 -20.52
CA CYS A 130 -1.98 -3.86 -19.96
C CYS A 130 -3.45 -4.25 -20.17
N ASP A 131 -3.71 -5.43 -20.71
CA ASP A 131 -5.08 -5.97 -20.83
C ASP A 131 -5.71 -6.30 -19.45
N PHE A 132 -4.89 -6.39 -18.41
CA PHE A 132 -5.27 -6.79 -17.04
C PHE A 132 -5.64 -5.60 -16.14
N CYS A 133 -5.08 -4.41 -16.35
CA CYS A 133 -5.28 -3.23 -15.49
C CYS A 133 -6.50 -2.38 -15.91
N ALA A 134 -7.62 -3.00 -16.32
CA ALA A 134 -8.95 -2.38 -16.56
C ALA A 134 -9.14 -1.39 -17.77
N ALA A 135 -10.38 -0.87 -17.87
CA ALA A 135 -11.14 -0.44 -19.08
C ALA A 135 -10.40 0.42 -20.11
N GLY A 136 -9.85 -0.24 -21.14
CA GLY A 136 -9.23 0.40 -22.29
C GLY A 136 -7.87 1.00 -21.95
N ALA A 137 -6.85 0.14 -21.89
CA ALA A 137 -5.45 0.48 -21.65
C ALA A 137 -4.80 1.33 -22.77
N GLU A 138 -5.59 1.78 -23.75
CA GLU A 138 -5.23 2.81 -24.73
C GLU A 138 -5.37 4.24 -24.17
N LYS A 139 -5.97 4.41 -22.99
CA LYS A 139 -6.23 5.74 -22.42
C LYS A 139 -4.98 6.38 -21.81
N LYS A 140 -4.91 7.70 -21.94
CA LYS A 140 -3.95 8.57 -21.25
C LYS A 140 -4.07 8.36 -19.73
N ILE A 141 -2.94 8.17 -19.05
CA ILE A 141 -2.91 8.08 -17.58
C ILE A 141 -3.35 9.42 -16.99
N ASN A 142 -4.34 9.37 -16.11
CA ASN A 142 -4.68 10.47 -15.21
C ASN A 142 -4.03 10.21 -13.84
N VAL A 143 -3.51 11.26 -13.21
CA VAL A 143 -2.73 11.19 -11.96
C VAL A 143 -3.34 12.14 -10.93
N MET A 144 -3.54 11.65 -9.71
CA MET A 144 -3.94 12.46 -8.57
C MET A 144 -2.83 13.45 -8.22
N PRO A 145 -3.09 14.77 -8.16
CA PRO A 145 -2.09 15.73 -7.72
C PRO A 145 -1.55 15.36 -6.34
N PHE A 146 -0.23 15.41 -6.15
CA PHE A 146 0.37 15.06 -4.86
C PHE A 146 -0.09 16.01 -3.73
N ALA A 147 -0.34 17.28 -4.06
CA ALA A 147 -0.94 18.25 -3.14
C ALA A 147 -2.29 17.77 -2.58
N ALA A 148 -3.11 17.10 -3.39
CA ALA A 148 -4.37 16.53 -2.93
C ALA A 148 -4.15 15.40 -1.91
N ILE A 149 -3.13 14.56 -2.15
CA ILE A 149 -2.73 13.48 -1.23
C ILE A 149 -2.29 14.08 0.11
N VAL A 150 -1.50 15.14 0.09
CA VAL A 150 -1.08 15.86 1.30
C VAL A 150 -2.30 16.41 2.05
N LYS A 151 -3.26 17.04 1.37
CA LYS A 151 -4.49 17.55 1.99
C LYS A 151 -5.38 16.46 2.58
N ILE A 152 -5.47 15.30 1.91
CA ILE A 152 -6.15 14.11 2.44
C ILE A 152 -5.50 13.70 3.77
N VAL A 153 -4.18 13.58 3.81
CA VAL A 153 -3.45 13.19 5.03
C VAL A 153 -3.63 14.22 6.14
N GLU A 154 -3.50 15.51 5.84
CA GLU A 154 -3.73 16.60 6.78
C GLU A 154 -5.13 16.52 7.41
N SER A 155 -6.17 16.25 6.61
CA SER A 155 -7.54 16.10 7.09
C SER A 155 -7.77 14.86 7.97
N GLN A 156 -6.95 13.82 7.79
CA GLN A 156 -6.98 12.61 8.61
C GLN A 156 -6.18 12.77 9.92
N CYS A 157 -5.17 13.64 9.92
CA CYS A 157 -4.36 14.02 11.06
C CYS A 157 -5.11 15.00 11.99
N ASP A 158 -6.24 14.58 12.55
CA ASP A 158 -6.81 15.27 13.70
C ASP A 158 -5.98 14.89 14.95
N GLU A 159 -5.27 15.85 15.55
CA GLU A 159 -4.42 15.62 16.73
C GLU A 159 -5.17 14.90 17.86
N GLU A 160 -6.46 15.19 18.01
CA GLU A 160 -7.32 14.55 19.01
C GLU A 160 -7.58 13.08 18.69
N LYS A 161 -7.78 12.74 17.40
CA LYS A 161 -7.88 11.34 16.95
C LYS A 161 -6.56 10.62 17.18
N THR A 162 -5.43 11.28 16.89
CA THR A 162 -4.07 10.72 17.09
C THR A 162 -3.78 10.44 18.57
N LYS A 163 -4.04 11.40 19.48
CA LYS A 163 -3.87 11.21 20.94
C LYS A 163 -4.77 10.11 21.49
N GLU A 164 -6.00 10.03 21.00
CA GLU A 164 -6.94 8.97 21.40
C GLU A 164 -6.52 7.58 20.88
N ARG A 165 -5.85 7.51 19.72
CA ARG A 165 -5.27 6.29 19.15
C ARG A 165 -4.00 5.84 19.87
N GLU A 166 -3.13 6.77 20.22
CA GLU A 166 -1.94 6.49 21.05
C GLU A 166 -2.37 5.94 22.42
N ARG A 167 -3.36 6.58 23.04
CA ARG A 167 -3.96 6.12 24.30
C ARG A 167 -4.54 4.70 24.19
N ARG A 168 -5.24 4.37 23.11
CA ARG A 168 -5.72 3.01 22.81
C ARG A 168 -4.59 1.99 22.76
N SER A 169 -3.55 2.31 21.99
CA SER A 169 -2.39 1.45 21.80
C SER A 169 -1.63 1.19 23.10
N GLU A 170 -1.43 2.22 23.92
CA GLU A 170 -0.79 2.09 25.24
C GLU A 170 -1.60 1.21 26.20
N MET A 171 -2.91 1.44 26.27
CA MET A 171 -3.82 0.62 27.09
C MET A 171 -3.79 -0.84 26.64
N TYR A 172 -3.73 -1.10 25.34
CA TYR A 172 -3.60 -2.45 24.81
C TYR A 172 -2.28 -3.12 25.20
N ILE A 173 -1.15 -2.43 24.96
CA ILE A 173 0.18 -2.96 25.25
C ILE A 173 0.28 -3.32 26.74
N SER A 174 -0.23 -2.45 27.60
CA SER A 174 -0.32 -2.67 29.04
C SER A 174 -1.14 -3.91 29.39
N TRP A 175 -2.36 -4.04 28.85
CA TRP A 175 -3.21 -5.19 29.06
C TRP A 175 -2.58 -6.49 28.56
N ARG A 176 -1.98 -6.50 27.35
CA ARG A 176 -1.31 -7.69 26.80
C ARG A 176 -0.18 -8.15 27.70
N LYS A 177 0.62 -7.20 28.21
CA LYS A 177 1.70 -7.50 29.16
C LYS A 177 1.15 -8.17 30.42
N LYS A 178 0.06 -7.64 30.99
CA LYS A 178 -0.62 -8.22 32.13
C LYS A 178 -1.11 -9.65 31.86
N VAL A 179 -1.73 -9.90 30.70
CA VAL A 179 -2.16 -11.26 30.33
C VAL A 179 -0.98 -12.23 30.21
N LEU A 180 0.11 -11.82 29.57
CA LEU A 180 1.31 -12.64 29.48
C LEU A 180 1.88 -12.97 30.86
N GLU A 181 1.98 -11.97 31.74
CA GLU A 181 2.50 -12.14 33.09
C GLU A 181 1.61 -13.05 33.96
N GLU A 182 0.29 -12.91 33.86
CA GLU A 182 -0.64 -13.63 34.73
C GLU A 182 -1.04 -15.01 34.22
N THR A 183 -0.99 -15.23 32.90
CA THR A 183 -1.46 -16.49 32.27
C THR A 183 -0.35 -17.27 31.58
N GLY A 184 0.82 -16.64 31.35
CA GLY A 184 1.89 -17.20 30.53
C GLY A 184 1.58 -17.17 29.02
N ILE A 185 0.44 -16.63 28.60
CA ILE A 185 0.02 -16.59 27.20
C ILE A 185 0.46 -15.30 26.53
N ASP A 186 1.28 -15.42 25.49
CA ASP A 186 1.57 -14.32 24.59
C ASP A 186 0.47 -14.20 23.53
N ILE A 187 -0.48 -13.31 23.77
CA ILE A 187 -1.62 -13.05 22.87
C ILE A 187 -1.17 -12.84 21.41
N LYS A 188 0.00 -12.21 21.17
CA LYS A 188 0.53 -11.98 19.80
C LYS A 188 0.90 -13.30 19.11
N LYS A 189 1.64 -14.18 19.81
CA LYS A 189 2.03 -15.50 19.27
C LYS A 189 0.84 -16.45 19.13
N THR A 190 -0.19 -16.25 19.95
CA THR A 190 -1.39 -17.10 19.94
C THR A 190 -2.30 -16.77 18.75
N ASN A 191 -2.31 -15.52 18.28
CA ASN A 191 -2.98 -15.11 17.04
C ASN A 191 -2.37 -15.80 15.80
N ASP A 192 -1.04 -15.94 15.76
CA ASP A 192 -0.31 -16.62 14.67
C ASP A 192 -0.58 -18.15 14.62
N HIS A 193 -1.13 -18.73 15.69
CA HIS A 193 -1.33 -20.19 15.86
C HIS A 193 -2.78 -20.60 16.15
N ALA A 194 -3.74 -19.67 16.08
CA ALA A 194 -5.14 -19.87 16.50
C ALA A 194 -5.93 -20.92 15.69
N SER A 195 -5.37 -21.48 14.62
CA SER A 195 -5.95 -22.59 13.86
C SER A 195 -5.86 -23.96 14.56
N ASN A 196 -5.07 -24.10 15.64
CA ASN A 196 -4.74 -25.43 16.20
C ASN A 196 -5.32 -25.74 17.60
N GLY A 197 -6.19 -24.89 18.16
CA GLY A 197 -7.07 -25.28 19.28
C GLY A 197 -6.39 -25.59 20.63
N GLN A 198 -5.31 -24.90 21.01
CA GLN A 198 -4.52 -25.23 22.21
C GLN A 198 -4.84 -24.45 23.51
N ILE A 199 -5.84 -23.58 23.55
CA ILE A 199 -6.18 -22.83 24.79
C ILE A 199 -7.24 -23.59 25.58
N SER A 200 -6.96 -23.87 26.86
CA SER A 200 -7.93 -24.52 27.75
C SER A 200 -9.07 -23.57 28.15
N ASN A 201 -10.26 -24.11 28.45
CA ASN A 201 -11.41 -23.30 28.89
C ASN A 201 -11.11 -22.47 30.15
N GLN A 202 -10.37 -23.04 31.10
CA GLN A 202 -9.98 -22.35 32.32
C GLN A 202 -9.04 -21.17 32.05
N THR A 203 -8.17 -21.30 31.06
CA THR A 203 -7.29 -20.20 30.64
C THR A 203 -8.05 -19.12 29.89
N ALA A 204 -9.03 -19.49 29.06
CA ALA A 204 -9.90 -18.54 28.39
C ALA A 204 -10.77 -17.73 29.39
N GLU A 205 -11.31 -18.39 30.42
CA GLU A 205 -12.02 -17.72 31.53
C GLU A 205 -11.11 -16.74 32.27
N LYS A 206 -9.89 -17.15 32.60
CA LYS A 206 -8.92 -16.26 33.27
C LYS A 206 -8.57 -15.03 32.42
N ILE A 207 -8.36 -15.20 31.10
CA ILE A 207 -8.13 -14.06 30.19
C ILE A 207 -9.34 -13.11 30.16
N TRP A 208 -10.56 -13.66 30.15
CA TRP A 208 -11.79 -12.88 30.16
C TRP A 208 -11.96 -12.08 31.44
N ASP A 209 -11.74 -12.70 32.60
CA ASP A 209 -11.82 -12.02 33.89
C ASP A 209 -10.79 -10.90 33.99
N LEU A 210 -9.57 -11.12 33.50
CA LEU A 210 -8.53 -10.08 33.44
C LEU A 210 -8.91 -8.93 32.53
N PHE A 211 -9.57 -9.21 31.40
CA PHE A 211 -10.03 -8.20 30.48
C PHE A 211 -11.19 -7.38 31.06
N THR A 212 -12.23 -8.01 31.60
CA THR A 212 -13.41 -7.31 32.13
C THR A 212 -13.14 -6.43 33.36
N GLN A 213 -12.02 -6.67 34.05
CA GLN A 213 -11.54 -5.84 35.17
C GLN A 213 -10.53 -4.77 34.73
N ASP A 214 -10.13 -4.75 33.45
CA ASP A 214 -9.13 -3.82 32.93
C ASP A 214 -9.78 -2.48 32.52
N PRO A 215 -9.10 -1.33 32.75
CA PRO A 215 -9.54 -0.04 32.23
C PRO A 215 -9.85 -0.04 30.73
N LEU A 216 -9.14 -0.86 29.94
CA LEU A 216 -9.39 -1.05 28.51
C LEU A 216 -10.82 -1.52 28.23
N TYR A 217 -11.36 -2.45 29.02
CA TYR A 217 -12.73 -2.93 28.83
C TYR A 217 -13.77 -1.83 29.03
N HIS A 218 -13.60 -1.02 30.07
CA HIS A 218 -14.52 0.08 30.36
C HIS A 218 -14.44 1.19 29.31
N PHE A 219 -13.22 1.52 28.89
CA PHE A 219 -12.98 2.50 27.84
C PHE A 219 -13.57 2.05 26.49
N LEU A 220 -13.37 0.79 26.10
CA LEU A 220 -13.97 0.25 24.88
C LEU A 220 -15.50 0.29 24.96
N LYS A 221 -16.09 -0.03 26.12
CA LYS A 221 -17.54 0.04 26.36
C LYS A 221 -18.10 1.47 26.26
N GLU A 222 -17.33 2.48 26.62
CA GLU A 222 -17.71 3.91 26.48
C GLU A 222 -17.66 4.38 25.02
N ILE A 223 -16.69 3.89 24.24
CA ILE A 223 -16.54 4.22 22.80
C ILE A 223 -17.53 3.46 21.94
N ASP A 224 -17.95 2.26 22.36
CA ASP A 224 -18.88 1.37 21.66
C ASP A 224 -20.27 2.02 21.39
N TYR A 225 -20.64 3.05 22.16
CA TYR A 225 -21.83 3.86 21.88
C TYR A 225 -21.71 4.77 20.64
N LYS A 226 -20.53 4.89 20.04
CA LYS A 226 -20.24 5.80 18.91
C LYS A 226 -19.84 5.12 17.60
N VAL A 227 -19.68 3.78 17.54
CA VAL A 227 -19.24 3.05 16.33
C VAL A 227 -20.43 2.36 15.62
N PRO A 228 -20.57 2.40 14.27
CA PRO A 228 -21.77 1.93 13.57
C PRO A 228 -22.15 0.45 13.76
N MET A 229 -23.46 0.19 13.81
CA MET A 229 -24.15 -0.94 14.48
C MET A 229 -23.95 -2.38 13.96
N ALA A 230 -23.27 -2.64 12.83
CA ALA A 230 -23.37 -3.97 12.18
C ALA A 230 -22.45 -5.06 12.78
N SER A 231 -21.25 -4.69 13.25
CA SER A 231 -20.38 -5.55 14.08
C SER A 231 -20.95 -5.77 15.49
N ASN A 232 -21.85 -4.88 15.90
CA ASN A 232 -22.12 -4.61 17.30
C ASN A 232 -23.24 -5.47 17.92
N LYS A 233 -24.26 -5.85 17.13
CA LYS A 233 -25.35 -6.71 17.63
C LYS A 233 -24.89 -8.08 18.13
N ARG A 234 -23.80 -8.62 17.59
CA ARG A 234 -23.18 -9.83 18.17
C ARG A 234 -22.33 -9.40 19.36
N PHE A 235 -21.34 -8.52 19.20
CA PHE A 235 -20.46 -8.03 20.27
C PHE A 235 -21.17 -7.70 21.60
N VAL A 236 -22.21 -6.86 21.56
CA VAL A 236 -23.05 -6.52 22.72
C VAL A 236 -23.80 -7.74 23.26
N TRP A 237 -24.33 -8.62 22.40
CA TRP A 237 -25.00 -9.84 22.84
C TRP A 237 -24.09 -10.82 23.58
N GLY A 238 -22.81 -10.92 23.20
CA GLY A 238 -21.82 -11.73 23.94
C GLY A 238 -21.37 -11.08 25.25
N LEU A 239 -21.22 -9.75 25.28
CA LEU A 239 -20.97 -8.99 26.50
C LEU A 239 -22.14 -9.00 27.49
N SER A 240 -23.36 -9.16 26.98
CA SER A 240 -24.61 -9.24 27.75
C SER A 240 -25.00 -10.67 28.12
N SER A 241 -24.24 -11.68 27.66
CA SER A 241 -24.58 -13.07 27.88
C SER A 241 -24.36 -13.46 29.35
N PRO A 242 -25.28 -14.20 29.97
CA PRO A 242 -25.23 -14.49 31.40
C PRO A 242 -23.98 -15.32 31.78
N PRO A 243 -23.43 -15.14 33.01
CA PRO A 243 -22.31 -15.93 33.51
C PRO A 243 -22.62 -17.43 33.43
N GLY A 244 -21.84 -18.20 32.67
CA GLY A 244 -21.94 -19.66 32.53
C GLY A 244 -22.09 -20.19 31.11
N TRP A 245 -22.35 -19.34 30.11
CA TRP A 245 -22.48 -19.74 28.70
C TRP A 245 -21.16 -20.31 28.11
N TYR A 246 -20.02 -19.93 28.66
CA TYR A 246 -18.67 -20.31 28.24
C TYR A 246 -18.22 -21.72 28.65
N LYS A 247 -19.04 -22.47 29.41
CA LYS A 247 -18.78 -23.88 29.75
C LYS A 247 -19.02 -24.83 28.56
N ASN A 248 -19.62 -24.35 27.48
CA ASN A 248 -19.74 -25.09 26.22
C ASN A 248 -18.45 -24.89 25.39
N PRO A 249 -17.76 -25.96 24.95
CA PRO A 249 -16.56 -25.87 24.11
C PRO A 249 -16.73 -25.01 22.84
N ASP A 250 -17.94 -25.02 22.25
CA ASP A 250 -18.26 -24.18 21.10
C ASP A 250 -18.40 -22.71 21.50
N ALA A 251 -18.88 -22.43 22.71
CA ALA A 251 -18.92 -21.08 23.26
C ALA A 251 -17.52 -20.59 23.69
N SER A 252 -16.61 -21.46 24.11
CA SER A 252 -15.20 -21.12 24.37
C SER A 252 -14.45 -20.80 23.06
N ARG A 253 -14.72 -21.55 21.97
CA ARG A 253 -14.24 -21.21 20.61
C ARG A 253 -14.86 -19.92 20.09
N LEU A 254 -16.15 -19.70 20.36
CA LEU A 254 -16.82 -18.44 20.05
C LEU A 254 -16.18 -17.30 20.85
N MET A 255 -15.97 -17.46 22.17
CA MET A 255 -15.25 -16.51 23.02
C MET A 255 -13.85 -16.24 22.52
N LEU A 256 -13.08 -17.23 22.07
CA LEU A 256 -11.75 -16.99 21.47
C LEU A 256 -11.82 -16.25 20.13
N ARG A 257 -12.84 -16.53 19.30
CA ARG A 257 -13.14 -15.74 18.10
C ARG A 257 -13.57 -14.31 18.43
N TRP A 258 -14.22 -14.11 19.57
CA TRP A 258 -14.72 -12.81 20.02
C TRP A 258 -13.69 -12.02 20.78
N ALA A 259 -12.85 -12.70 21.54
CA ALA A 259 -11.61 -12.20 22.08
C ALA A 259 -10.76 -11.79 20.88
N ARG A 260 -10.63 -12.59 19.82
CA ARG A 260 -10.04 -12.14 18.53
C ARG A 260 -10.75 -10.93 17.90
N CYS A 261 -12.08 -10.82 18.01
CA CYS A 261 -12.83 -9.63 17.59
C CYS A 261 -12.76 -8.43 18.56
N LEU A 262 -12.35 -8.64 19.81
CA LEU A 262 -12.01 -7.60 20.79
C LEU A 262 -10.56 -7.19 20.58
N PHE A 263 -9.72 -8.16 20.26
CA PHE A 263 -8.29 -8.06 20.09
C PHE A 263 -7.95 -7.48 18.73
N GLY A 264 -8.73 -7.62 17.66
CA GLY A 264 -8.47 -6.78 16.49
C GLY A 264 -9.06 -5.36 16.57
N VAL A 265 -9.80 -5.01 17.64
CA VAL A 265 -10.19 -3.62 17.94
C VAL A 265 -9.03 -2.93 18.69
N VAL A 266 -8.09 -3.71 19.21
CA VAL A 266 -7.17 -3.30 20.28
C VAL A 266 -5.71 -3.66 19.96
N THR A 267 -5.43 -4.87 19.50
CA THR A 267 -4.25 -5.23 18.70
C THR A 267 -4.38 -4.60 17.32
N ASP A 268 -3.27 -4.13 16.79
CA ASP A 268 -3.07 -3.73 15.38
C ASP A 268 -3.50 -4.79 14.31
N GLU A 269 -4.19 -5.90 14.64
CA GLU A 269 -4.96 -6.65 13.64
C GLU A 269 -6.19 -5.85 13.25
N PRO A 270 -6.27 -5.27 12.04
CA PRO A 270 -7.32 -4.33 11.71
C PRO A 270 -8.69 -5.04 11.75
N ILE A 271 -9.51 -4.82 12.79
CA ILE A 271 -10.97 -5.08 12.70
C ILE A 271 -11.67 -4.08 11.80
N TYR A 272 -10.95 -3.03 11.45
CA TYR A 272 -11.21 -2.20 10.30
C TYR A 272 -10.42 -2.75 9.12
N SER A 273 -11.08 -3.33 8.13
CA SER A 273 -10.45 -3.68 6.85
C SER A 273 -10.02 -2.45 6.04
N SER A 274 -9.44 -1.42 6.66
CA SER A 274 -9.07 -0.15 6.02
C SER A 274 -7.62 -0.16 5.54
N GLN A 275 -7.18 -1.25 4.93
CA GLN A 275 -5.97 -1.15 4.11
C GLN A 275 -6.30 -0.26 2.91
N ILE A 276 -5.45 0.73 2.62
CA ILE A 276 -5.64 1.53 1.41
C ILE A 276 -5.17 0.65 0.26
N THR A 277 -6.11 0.31 -0.62
CA THR A 277 -5.76 -0.22 -1.94
C THR A 277 -5.54 0.96 -2.86
N ASN A 278 -4.45 0.94 -3.64
CA ASN A 278 -4.15 1.96 -4.65
C ASN A 278 -4.18 1.37 -6.07
N TYR A 279 -4.61 0.11 -6.19
CA TYR A 279 -4.75 -0.60 -7.45
C TYR A 279 -6.24 -0.94 -7.63
N TYR A 280 -6.87 -0.32 -8.62
CA TYR A 280 -8.26 -0.64 -9.02
C TYR A 280 -8.34 -0.81 -10.54
N ASP A 281 -7.72 0.10 -11.30
CA ASP A 281 -7.69 0.12 -12.77
C ASP A 281 -6.33 0.59 -13.36
N SER A 282 -5.25 0.38 -12.61
CA SER A 282 -3.94 0.94 -12.91
C SER A 282 -2.84 0.23 -12.12
N ASP A 283 -1.59 0.39 -12.55
CA ASP A 283 -0.44 -0.02 -11.74
C ASP A 283 -0.03 1.16 -10.84
N PRO A 284 0.19 0.95 -9.53
CA PRO A 284 0.60 2.02 -8.64
C PRO A 284 1.94 2.65 -9.05
N PHE A 285 2.85 1.88 -9.66
CA PHE A 285 4.15 2.37 -10.13
C PHE A 285 4.08 3.20 -11.42
N ASP A 286 2.88 3.36 -12.02
CA ASP A 286 2.64 4.35 -13.07
C ASP A 286 2.44 5.78 -12.52
N TYR A 287 2.33 5.95 -11.20
CA TYR A 287 2.15 7.26 -10.57
C TYR A 287 3.38 8.14 -10.74
N ARG A 288 3.15 9.33 -11.31
CA ARG A 288 4.14 10.39 -11.47
C ARG A 288 3.45 11.75 -11.53
N ASP A 289 3.56 12.55 -10.47
CA ASP A 289 3.11 13.93 -10.52
C ASP A 289 4.25 14.82 -10.99
N ASN A 290 4.19 15.27 -12.24
CA ASN A 290 5.20 16.15 -12.80
C ASN A 290 5.03 17.62 -12.39
N ARG A 291 3.99 17.95 -11.62
CA ARG A 291 3.68 19.32 -11.16
C ARG A 291 4.21 19.59 -9.76
N LEU A 292 4.44 18.56 -8.95
CA LEU A 292 5.14 18.67 -7.69
C LEU A 292 6.44 17.88 -7.76
N LEU A 293 7.56 18.59 -7.60
CA LEU A 293 8.89 18.02 -7.76
C LEU A 293 9.61 17.89 -6.42
N HIS A 294 10.53 16.93 -6.36
CA HIS A 294 11.60 16.88 -5.39
C HIS A 294 12.56 18.06 -5.57
N ALA A 295 13.36 18.34 -4.55
CA ALA A 295 14.44 19.34 -4.61
C ALA A 295 15.45 19.08 -5.75
N ASP A 296 15.65 17.81 -6.15
CA ASP A 296 16.51 17.42 -7.28
C ASP A 296 15.84 17.58 -8.66
N GLY A 297 14.59 18.03 -8.70
CA GLY A 297 13.81 18.24 -9.91
C GLY A 297 13.15 16.98 -10.48
N THR A 298 13.22 15.84 -9.78
CA THR A 298 12.47 14.63 -10.13
C THR A 298 11.00 14.73 -9.71
N PRO A 299 10.06 14.09 -10.43
CA PRO A 299 8.64 14.17 -10.10
C PRO A 299 8.32 13.36 -8.85
N ALA A 300 7.28 13.76 -8.11
CA ALA A 300 6.71 12.92 -7.07
C ALA A 300 6.30 11.56 -7.64
N HIS A 301 6.56 10.50 -6.90
CA HIS A 301 6.37 9.12 -7.32
C HIS A 301 5.66 8.29 -6.25
N PHE A 302 5.30 7.04 -6.56
CA PHE A 302 4.47 6.22 -5.67
C PHE A 302 5.10 5.98 -4.28
N GLY A 303 6.43 5.99 -4.16
CA GLY A 303 7.10 5.89 -2.87
C GLY A 303 6.78 7.06 -1.93
N ASP A 304 6.54 8.27 -2.46
CA ASP A 304 6.14 9.43 -1.65
C ASP A 304 4.67 9.33 -1.25
N VAL A 305 3.84 8.76 -2.13
CA VAL A 305 2.44 8.45 -1.79
C VAL A 305 2.38 7.47 -0.63
N VAL A 306 3.21 6.42 -0.67
CA VAL A 306 3.28 5.44 0.42
C VAL A 306 3.75 6.09 1.71
N GLU A 307 4.81 6.89 1.66
CA GLU A 307 5.31 7.63 2.82
C GLU A 307 4.24 8.51 3.48
N LYS A 308 3.40 9.19 2.68
CA LYS A 308 2.38 10.10 3.22
C LYS A 308 1.10 9.40 3.65
N LEU A 309 0.60 8.44 2.87
CA LEU A 309 -0.70 7.80 3.14
C LEU A 309 -0.61 6.61 4.10
N SER A 310 0.53 5.92 4.16
CA SER A 310 0.62 4.72 4.99
C SER A 310 0.63 5.07 6.46
N SER A 311 -0.06 4.25 7.25
CA SER A 311 -0.01 4.29 8.70
C SER A 311 -0.21 2.88 9.24
N LEU A 312 0.04 2.68 10.54
CA LEU A 312 -0.21 1.40 11.20
C LEU A 312 -1.69 0.98 11.12
N GLU A 313 -2.59 1.95 11.11
CA GLU A 313 -4.03 1.72 11.05
C GLU A 313 -4.52 1.50 9.62
N ARG A 314 -3.80 2.06 8.65
CA ARG A 314 -4.11 2.00 7.24
C ARG A 314 -2.89 1.60 6.44
N PRO A 315 -2.48 0.33 6.55
CA PRO A 315 -1.37 -0.17 5.76
C PRO A 315 -1.75 -0.15 4.28
N ILE A 316 -0.81 0.14 3.41
CA ILE A 316 -1.06 0.17 1.97
C ILE A 316 -0.92 -1.24 1.40
N HIS A 317 -1.93 -1.65 0.63
CA HIS A 317 -1.88 -2.88 -0.14
C HIS A 317 -1.35 -2.61 -1.54
N ILE A 318 -0.20 -3.19 -1.85
CA ILE A 318 0.48 -3.04 -3.14
C ILE A 318 0.35 -4.34 -3.92
N THR A 319 -0.25 -4.26 -5.10
CA THR A 319 -0.11 -5.27 -6.16
C THR A 319 0.40 -4.58 -7.40
N THR A 320 1.52 -5.03 -7.96
CA THR A 320 2.10 -4.49 -9.21
C THR A 320 2.22 -5.58 -10.27
N ALA A 321 1.98 -5.22 -11.53
CA ALA A 321 2.32 -6.03 -12.70
C ALA A 321 3.73 -5.73 -13.25
N GLY A 322 4.49 -4.91 -12.51
CA GLY A 322 5.85 -4.49 -12.82
C GLY A 322 5.94 -3.27 -13.74
N TRP A 323 7.17 -2.84 -13.99
CA TRP A 323 7.49 -1.69 -14.83
C TRP A 323 8.57 -2.03 -15.86
N VAL A 324 8.68 -1.22 -16.91
CA VAL A 324 9.75 -1.35 -17.91
C VAL A 324 11.13 -1.05 -17.30
N LEU A 325 12.17 -1.77 -17.74
CA LEU A 325 13.52 -1.73 -17.16
C LEU A 325 14.15 -0.33 -17.05
N ASN A 326 13.80 0.60 -17.93
CA ASN A 326 14.32 1.96 -17.93
C ASN A 326 13.42 2.99 -17.21
N ASN A 327 12.37 2.54 -16.52
CA ASN A 327 11.53 3.43 -15.71
C ASN A 327 12.19 3.71 -14.36
N LEU A 328 13.11 4.68 -14.36
CA LEU A 328 13.85 5.08 -13.15
C LEU A 328 12.95 5.65 -12.05
N VAL A 329 11.80 6.24 -12.41
CA VAL A 329 10.84 6.78 -11.43
C VAL A 329 10.16 5.64 -10.66
N ALA A 330 9.72 4.59 -11.35
CA ALA A 330 9.17 3.39 -10.73
C ALA A 330 10.22 2.66 -9.87
N GLN A 331 11.45 2.57 -10.36
CA GLN A 331 12.56 1.98 -9.62
C GLN A 331 12.82 2.74 -8.30
N LYS A 332 12.96 4.07 -8.35
CA LYS A 332 13.12 4.92 -7.15
C LYS A 332 11.96 4.76 -6.17
N ALA A 333 10.73 4.74 -6.68
CA ALA A 333 9.54 4.51 -5.85
C ALA A 333 9.61 3.16 -5.12
N ALA A 334 10.01 2.09 -5.82
CA ALA A 334 10.11 0.75 -5.23
C ALA A 334 11.22 0.68 -4.17
N GLU A 335 12.38 1.28 -4.44
CA GLU A 335 13.49 1.38 -3.49
C GLU A 335 13.10 2.15 -2.23
N LYS A 336 12.39 3.28 -2.38
CA LYS A 336 11.85 4.05 -1.24
C LYS A 336 10.87 3.22 -0.42
N ILE A 337 9.96 2.48 -1.06
CA ILE A 337 9.01 1.60 -0.37
C ILE A 337 9.74 0.50 0.42
N VAL A 338 10.78 -0.10 -0.15
CA VAL A 338 11.62 -1.10 0.53
C VAL A 338 12.32 -0.49 1.74
N ALA A 339 12.84 0.75 1.62
CA ALA A 339 13.46 1.46 2.73
C ALA A 339 12.45 1.72 3.88
N LEU A 340 11.28 2.27 3.55
CA LEU A 340 10.21 2.52 4.52
C LEU A 340 9.75 1.21 5.20
N TYR A 341 9.63 0.11 4.46
CA TYR A 341 9.26 -1.19 5.02
C TYR A 341 10.32 -1.76 5.97
N LYS A 342 11.61 -1.48 5.73
CA LYS A 342 12.69 -1.88 6.65
C LYS A 342 12.64 -1.09 7.95
N GLU A 343 12.15 0.15 7.92
CA GLU A 343 11.93 0.96 9.11
C GLU A 343 10.70 0.47 9.89
N ASP A 344 9.58 0.23 9.20
CA ASP A 344 8.38 -0.38 9.79
C ASP A 344 7.63 -1.26 8.79
N SER A 345 7.74 -2.57 8.96
CA SER A 345 7.11 -3.55 8.06
C SER A 345 5.58 -3.52 8.09
N ARG A 346 4.98 -2.85 9.08
CA ARG A 346 3.52 -2.81 9.26
C ARG A 346 2.84 -1.80 8.33
N ILE A 347 3.58 -0.91 7.69
CA ILE A 347 3.01 0.11 6.78
C ILE A 347 2.45 -0.48 5.48
N LEU A 348 2.84 -1.72 5.15
CA LEU A 348 2.34 -2.43 3.98
C LEU A 348 1.52 -3.65 4.39
N SER A 349 0.42 -3.87 3.68
CA SER A 349 -0.38 -5.09 3.77
C SER A 349 -0.20 -5.90 2.50
N LYS A 350 0.31 -7.13 2.62
CA LYS A 350 0.37 -8.12 1.53
C LYS A 350 0.98 -7.59 0.21
N PRO A 351 2.26 -7.16 0.19
CA PRO A 351 2.91 -6.78 -1.06
C PRO A 351 2.86 -7.95 -2.06
N ARG A 352 2.51 -7.66 -3.32
CA ARG A 352 2.28 -8.66 -4.37
C ARG A 352 2.87 -8.24 -5.70
N ILE A 353 3.37 -9.23 -6.44
CA ILE A 353 3.81 -9.11 -7.82
C ILE A 353 2.93 -10.02 -8.66
N SER A 354 2.23 -9.44 -9.64
CA SER A 354 1.38 -10.14 -10.60
C SER A 354 2.18 -10.46 -11.86
N ILE A 355 2.29 -11.75 -12.18
CA ILE A 355 2.92 -12.25 -13.40
C ILE A 355 1.82 -12.89 -14.25
N ASN A 356 1.55 -12.30 -15.41
CA ASN A 356 0.38 -12.66 -16.20
C ASN A 356 0.70 -12.71 -17.70
N ARG A 357 0.32 -13.81 -18.35
CA ARG A 357 0.45 -13.98 -19.81
C ARG A 357 -0.30 -12.95 -20.63
N THR A 358 -1.36 -12.35 -20.07
CA THR A 358 -2.18 -11.36 -20.79
C THR A 358 -1.48 -10.02 -20.93
N GLN A 359 -0.37 -9.79 -20.20
CA GLN A 359 0.44 -8.59 -20.33
C GLN A 359 0.94 -8.42 -21.77
N LYS A 360 0.82 -7.21 -22.31
CA LYS A 360 1.19 -6.91 -23.71
C LYS A 360 2.65 -7.24 -24.00
N THR A 361 3.55 -6.95 -23.05
CA THR A 361 4.97 -7.31 -23.19
C THR A 361 5.17 -8.82 -23.13
N ALA A 362 4.45 -9.55 -22.26
CA ALA A 362 4.52 -11.01 -22.20
C ALA A 362 4.14 -11.65 -23.55
N LYS A 363 3.09 -11.15 -24.21
CA LYS A 363 2.65 -11.65 -25.53
C LYS A 363 3.63 -11.32 -26.66
N LYS A 364 4.25 -10.14 -26.63
CA LYS A 364 5.07 -9.61 -27.74
C LYS A 364 6.54 -9.98 -27.64
N ASP A 365 7.07 -10.05 -26.43
CA ASP A 365 8.48 -10.23 -26.14
C ASP A 365 8.64 -10.89 -24.75
N PRO A 366 8.42 -12.22 -24.66
CA PRO A 366 8.49 -12.97 -23.40
C PRO A 366 9.84 -12.81 -22.70
N GLU A 367 10.95 -12.78 -23.44
CA GLU A 367 12.29 -12.61 -22.86
C GLU A 367 12.45 -11.25 -22.17
N LYS A 368 11.99 -10.18 -22.82
CA LYS A 368 11.97 -8.85 -22.20
C LYS A 368 11.05 -8.80 -20.99
N TYR A 369 9.88 -9.42 -21.07
CA TYR A 369 8.96 -9.52 -19.93
C TYR A 369 9.60 -10.26 -18.75
N LEU A 370 10.28 -11.38 -19.00
CA LEU A 370 11.02 -12.13 -17.99
C LEU A 370 12.09 -11.26 -17.33
N LYS A 371 12.90 -10.53 -18.12
CA LYS A 371 13.90 -9.59 -17.60
C LYS A 371 13.27 -8.50 -16.73
N MET A 372 12.13 -7.94 -17.16
CA MET A 372 11.37 -6.96 -16.37
C MET A 372 10.92 -7.55 -15.03
N MET A 373 10.31 -8.73 -15.02
CA MET A 373 9.83 -9.35 -13.78
C MET A 373 10.98 -9.74 -12.84
N LYS A 374 12.11 -10.23 -13.37
CA LYS A 374 13.32 -10.48 -12.57
C LYS A 374 13.81 -9.19 -11.89
N ASN A 375 13.83 -8.05 -12.60
CA ASN A 375 14.19 -6.76 -11.99
C ASN A 375 13.22 -6.36 -10.88
N VAL A 376 11.91 -6.47 -11.11
CA VAL A 376 10.88 -6.13 -10.12
C VAL A 376 11.00 -7.00 -8.86
N ILE A 377 11.16 -8.32 -9.05
CA ILE A 377 11.38 -9.27 -7.95
C ILE A 377 12.66 -8.93 -7.18
N PHE A 378 13.75 -8.67 -7.90
CA PHE A 378 15.02 -8.29 -7.28
C PHE A 378 14.84 -7.04 -6.41
N THR A 379 14.24 -5.98 -6.94
CA THR A 379 14.03 -4.72 -6.21
C THR A 379 13.14 -4.91 -4.98
N LEU A 380 12.05 -5.65 -5.09
CA LEU A 380 11.06 -5.81 -4.02
C LEU A 380 11.33 -7.00 -3.08
N ARG A 381 12.36 -7.83 -3.29
CA ARG A 381 12.57 -9.07 -2.51
C ARG A 381 12.60 -8.87 -0.99
N ASP A 382 13.11 -7.73 -0.54
CA ASP A 382 13.30 -7.42 0.89
C ASP A 382 11.98 -7.14 1.61
N ILE A 383 10.89 -6.84 0.88
CA ILE A 383 9.54 -6.73 1.44
C ILE A 383 8.73 -8.04 1.35
N ASN A 384 9.40 -9.13 0.96
CA ASN A 384 8.85 -10.48 0.84
C ASN A 384 7.49 -10.54 0.07
N PRO A 385 7.44 -10.07 -1.18
CA PRO A 385 6.19 -10.03 -1.93
C PRO A 385 5.68 -11.44 -2.26
N GLN A 386 4.36 -11.60 -2.24
CA GLN A 386 3.70 -12.77 -2.81
C GLN A 386 3.76 -12.68 -4.34
N ILE A 387 4.26 -13.73 -4.99
CA ILE A 387 4.25 -13.85 -6.45
C ILE A 387 2.93 -14.49 -6.85
N LEU A 388 2.11 -13.76 -7.59
CA LEU A 388 0.85 -14.23 -8.15
C LEU A 388 1.08 -14.59 -9.62
N LEU A 389 1.22 -15.89 -9.89
CA LEU A 389 1.49 -16.41 -11.21
C LEU A 389 0.19 -16.88 -11.86
N PHE A 390 -0.25 -16.15 -12.89
CA PHE A 390 -1.53 -16.35 -13.56
C PHE A 390 -1.35 -17.18 -14.83
N ASP A 391 -1.03 -18.46 -14.66
CA ASP A 391 -0.57 -19.37 -15.71
C ASP A 391 -1.37 -20.67 -15.82
N ARG A 392 -2.45 -20.84 -15.05
CA ARG A 392 -3.08 -22.13 -14.70
C ARG A 392 -3.19 -23.14 -15.85
N ASP A 393 -3.57 -22.71 -17.05
CA ASP A 393 -3.86 -23.58 -18.19
C ASP A 393 -2.91 -23.35 -19.40
N ASP A 394 -1.80 -22.64 -19.21
CA ASP A 394 -0.83 -22.30 -20.27
C ASP A 394 0.55 -22.88 -19.99
N GLU A 395 0.77 -24.11 -20.46
CA GLU A 395 2.04 -24.83 -20.29
C GLU A 395 3.21 -24.14 -21.01
N GLU A 396 2.96 -23.42 -22.10
CA GLU A 396 4.01 -22.69 -22.81
C GLU A 396 4.48 -21.49 -21.99
N PHE A 397 3.54 -20.69 -21.46
CA PHE A 397 3.87 -19.56 -20.59
C PHE A 397 4.51 -20.01 -19.27
N LYS A 398 4.05 -21.13 -18.70
CA LYS A 398 4.70 -21.76 -17.53
C LYS A 398 6.17 -22.05 -17.81
N ALA A 399 6.46 -22.74 -18.90
CA ALA A 399 7.83 -23.09 -19.26
C ALA A 399 8.69 -21.85 -19.59
N GLN A 400 8.15 -20.89 -20.32
CA GLN A 400 8.90 -19.70 -20.77
C GLN A 400 9.11 -18.64 -19.68
N ILE A 401 8.18 -18.52 -18.73
CA ILE A 401 8.20 -17.46 -17.71
C ILE A 401 8.12 -18.03 -16.30
N GLY A 402 7.09 -18.84 -16.02
CA GLY A 402 6.81 -19.36 -14.68
C GLY A 402 7.99 -20.09 -14.04
N ASP A 403 8.55 -21.08 -14.75
CA ASP A 403 9.66 -21.90 -14.26
C ASP A 403 10.95 -21.08 -14.11
N HIS A 404 11.25 -20.23 -15.10
CA HIS A 404 12.39 -19.32 -15.02
C HIS A 404 12.30 -18.31 -13.86
N ILE A 405 11.10 -17.92 -13.45
CA ILE A 405 10.88 -17.08 -12.27
C ILE A 405 11.11 -17.88 -10.99
N ARG A 406 10.59 -19.12 -10.90
CA ARG A 406 10.83 -20.01 -9.75
C ARG A 406 12.32 -20.28 -9.56
N ASP A 407 13.03 -20.61 -10.64
CA ASP A 407 14.47 -20.84 -10.64
C ASP A 407 15.22 -19.60 -10.16
N TYR A 408 14.84 -18.42 -10.66
CA TYR A 408 15.46 -17.16 -10.25
C TYR A 408 15.24 -16.84 -8.76
N ILE A 409 14.04 -17.11 -8.22
CA ILE A 409 13.76 -16.94 -6.78
C ILE A 409 14.66 -17.87 -5.95
N ASN A 410 14.84 -19.11 -6.40
CA ASN A 410 15.75 -20.07 -5.75
C ASN A 410 17.21 -19.61 -5.83
N GLU A 411 17.66 -19.10 -6.97
CA GLU A 411 19.01 -18.54 -7.17
C GLU A 411 19.28 -17.33 -6.26
N LEU A 412 18.28 -16.48 -6.04
CA LEU A 412 18.38 -15.34 -5.11
C LEU A 412 18.46 -15.77 -3.64
N GLY A 413 18.14 -17.02 -3.31
CA GLY A 413 18.16 -17.52 -1.93
C GLY A 413 17.09 -16.89 -1.04
N VAL A 414 15.99 -16.39 -1.63
CA VAL A 414 14.88 -15.75 -0.90
C VAL A 414 13.66 -16.68 -0.84
N ASN A 415 12.94 -16.65 0.28
CA ASN A 415 11.75 -17.47 0.47
C ASN A 415 10.48 -16.70 0.08
N LEU A 416 10.29 -16.45 -1.22
CA LEU A 416 9.09 -15.81 -1.73
C LEU A 416 7.99 -16.84 -1.99
N GLN A 417 6.78 -16.54 -1.55
CA GLN A 417 5.63 -17.42 -1.80
C GLN A 417 5.13 -17.25 -3.23
N VAL A 418 5.13 -18.34 -4.00
CA VAL A 418 4.52 -18.38 -5.33
C VAL A 418 3.13 -19.01 -5.23
N HIS A 419 2.11 -18.23 -5.59
CA HIS A 419 0.72 -18.65 -5.65
C HIS A 419 0.28 -18.70 -7.11
N ALA A 420 -0.56 -19.67 -7.45
CA ALA A 420 -1.22 -19.75 -8.76
C ALA A 420 -2.73 -19.45 -8.61
N PRO A 421 -3.11 -18.20 -8.29
CA PRO A 421 -4.51 -17.84 -8.10
C PRO A 421 -5.30 -17.90 -9.41
N VAL A 422 -6.60 -18.13 -9.28
CA VAL A 422 -7.55 -17.95 -10.38
C VAL A 422 -7.97 -16.48 -10.39
N ILE A 423 -7.81 -15.82 -11.54
CA ILE A 423 -8.33 -14.48 -11.76
C ILE A 423 -9.83 -14.60 -11.97
N SER A 424 -10.60 -13.80 -11.25
CA SER A 424 -12.02 -13.69 -11.54
C SER A 424 -12.26 -13.00 -12.87
N SER A 425 -13.22 -13.49 -13.64
CA SER A 425 -13.79 -12.79 -14.78
C SER A 425 -14.40 -11.43 -14.45
N TYR A 426 -14.59 -11.13 -13.17
CA TYR A 426 -15.00 -9.81 -12.68
C TYR A 426 -13.82 -8.92 -12.27
N SER A 427 -12.59 -9.40 -12.16
CA SER A 427 -11.45 -8.51 -11.86
C SER A 427 -11.07 -7.70 -13.13
N GLY A 428 -11.13 -6.38 -13.02
CA GLY A 428 -10.87 -5.47 -14.15
C GLY A 428 -11.78 -5.71 -15.37
N THR A 429 -11.18 -5.72 -16.56
CA THR A 429 -11.79 -5.76 -17.91
C THR A 429 -12.30 -7.11 -18.38
N ILE A 430 -12.14 -8.20 -17.62
CA ILE A 430 -12.53 -9.53 -18.13
C ILE A 430 -14.04 -9.61 -18.43
N THR A 431 -14.87 -8.79 -17.77
CA THR A 431 -16.30 -8.61 -18.08
C THR A 431 -16.61 -8.08 -19.49
N GLU A 432 -15.69 -7.38 -20.16
CA GLU A 432 -15.89 -6.90 -21.54
C GLU A 432 -15.51 -7.97 -22.58
N PHE A 433 -14.67 -8.95 -22.22
CA PHE A 433 -14.11 -9.94 -23.15
C PHE A 433 -14.67 -11.36 -22.97
N TYR A 434 -15.16 -11.69 -21.78
CA TYR A 434 -15.72 -13.01 -21.48
C TYR A 434 -17.18 -12.86 -21.09
N GLN A 435 -18.04 -13.68 -21.71
CA GLN A 435 -19.45 -13.78 -21.34
C GLN A 435 -19.56 -14.03 -19.84
N GLN A 436 -20.46 -13.30 -19.19
CA GLN A 436 -20.70 -13.37 -17.75
C GLN A 436 -20.96 -14.82 -17.32
N GLU A 437 -19.99 -15.47 -16.68
CA GLU A 437 -20.26 -16.75 -16.02
C GLU A 437 -20.92 -16.46 -14.67
N GLU A 438 -22.12 -17.04 -14.46
CA GLU A 438 -22.99 -16.74 -13.30
C GLU A 438 -22.36 -17.03 -11.93
N ASP A 439 -21.21 -17.72 -11.87
CA ASP A 439 -20.58 -18.25 -10.66
C ASP A 439 -19.20 -17.66 -10.27
N ASP A 440 -18.70 -16.67 -11.01
CA ASP A 440 -17.34 -16.16 -10.75
C ASP A 440 -17.28 -15.05 -9.67
N HIS A 441 -16.27 -15.06 -8.79
CA HIS A 441 -16.13 -14.14 -7.65
C HIS A 441 -14.90 -13.26 -7.82
N ASP A 442 -15.06 -11.93 -7.89
CA ASP A 442 -13.93 -10.99 -7.80
C ASP A 442 -13.35 -10.98 -6.38
N VAL A 443 -12.39 -11.87 -6.14
CA VAL A 443 -11.74 -11.99 -4.82
C VAL A 443 -10.81 -10.81 -4.55
N MET A 444 -10.44 -10.00 -5.56
CA MET A 444 -9.30 -9.08 -5.45
C MET A 444 -9.65 -7.58 -5.53
N ALA A 445 -10.87 -7.19 -5.94
CA ALA A 445 -11.29 -5.78 -6.02
C ALA A 445 -12.63 -5.44 -5.33
N CYS A 446 -13.23 -6.36 -4.57
CA CYS A 446 -14.53 -6.14 -3.91
C CYS A 446 -14.39 -5.59 -2.48
N MET A 447 -13.79 -4.40 -2.33
CA MET A 447 -13.79 -3.68 -1.06
C MET A 447 -14.99 -2.71 -1.01
N PRO A 448 -16.03 -3.03 -0.22
CA PRO A 448 -17.11 -2.08 0.01
C PRO A 448 -16.61 -0.85 0.78
N GLY A 449 -17.28 0.27 0.61
CA GLY A 449 -16.91 1.57 1.17
C GLY A 449 -16.69 2.64 0.11
N TYR A 450 -16.02 3.72 0.49
CA TYR A 450 -15.71 4.87 -0.36
C TYR A 450 -14.40 4.69 -1.13
N HIS A 451 -14.43 5.12 -2.38
CA HIS A 451 -13.32 5.11 -3.32
C HIS A 451 -13.06 6.54 -3.77
N ILE A 452 -11.80 6.99 -3.74
CA ILE A 452 -11.40 8.30 -4.23
C ILE A 452 -10.65 8.15 -5.55
N TRP A 453 -11.16 8.73 -6.63
CA TRP A 453 -10.53 8.70 -7.95
C TRP A 453 -9.48 9.81 -8.13
N PRO A 454 -8.60 9.72 -9.16
CA PRO A 454 -7.53 10.70 -9.36
C PRO A 454 -7.99 12.15 -9.52
N ASP A 455 -9.21 12.34 -10.00
CA ASP A 455 -9.83 13.66 -10.23
C ASP A 455 -10.69 14.11 -9.03
N GLY A 456 -10.51 13.49 -7.87
CA GLY A 456 -11.25 13.79 -6.64
C GLY A 456 -12.68 13.24 -6.61
N THR A 457 -13.15 12.50 -7.63
CA THR A 457 -14.49 11.88 -7.58
C THR A 457 -14.60 10.92 -6.40
N VAL A 458 -15.66 11.06 -5.63
CA VAL A 458 -16.03 10.09 -4.58
C VAL A 458 -17.00 9.09 -5.18
N ALA A 459 -16.65 7.82 -5.09
CA ALA A 459 -17.52 6.71 -5.46
C ALA A 459 -17.79 5.82 -4.25
N GLU A 460 -18.95 5.19 -4.19
CA GLU A 460 -19.34 4.29 -3.11
C GLU A 460 -19.62 2.89 -3.68
N GLN A 461 -19.05 1.88 -3.05
CA GLN A 461 -19.40 0.49 -3.29
C GLN A 461 -20.14 -0.07 -2.08
N LYS A 462 -21.41 -0.47 -2.28
CA LYS A 462 -22.27 -0.95 -1.20
C LYS A 462 -21.71 -2.21 -0.54
N TYR A 463 -21.99 -2.36 0.75
CA TYR A 463 -21.78 -3.59 1.49
C TYR A 463 -22.77 -4.67 1.06
N GLY A 464 -22.29 -5.91 0.92
CA GLY A 464 -23.09 -7.08 0.59
C GLY A 464 -23.66 -7.78 1.83
N GLU A 465 -24.43 -8.84 1.60
CA GLU A 465 -25.08 -9.61 2.69
C GLU A 465 -24.07 -10.28 3.63
N ARG A 466 -22.88 -10.63 3.12
CA ARG A 466 -21.75 -11.10 3.94
C ARG A 466 -20.93 -9.89 4.40
N LYS A 467 -20.74 -9.80 5.72
CA LYS A 467 -20.00 -8.71 6.37
C LYS A 467 -18.61 -8.53 5.75
N GLY A 468 -18.28 -7.29 5.39
CA GLY A 468 -16.97 -6.92 4.83
C GLY A 468 -16.75 -7.37 3.38
N SER A 469 -17.79 -7.83 2.69
CA SER A 469 -17.72 -8.12 1.25
C SER A 469 -18.67 -7.21 0.51
N ALA A 470 -18.29 -6.79 -0.70
CA ALA A 470 -19.20 -6.15 -1.62
C ALA A 470 -20.13 -7.19 -2.28
N PRO A 471 -21.36 -6.84 -2.71
CA PRO A 471 -22.21 -7.73 -3.47
C PRO A 471 -21.48 -8.23 -4.72
N LYS A 472 -21.74 -9.47 -5.12
CA LYS A 472 -21.16 -10.07 -6.31
C LYS A 472 -21.39 -9.17 -7.54
N GLY A 473 -20.33 -8.86 -8.28
CA GLY A 473 -20.37 -8.03 -9.49
C GLY A 473 -20.68 -6.54 -9.25
N SER A 474 -20.87 -6.10 -8.00
CA SER A 474 -21.01 -4.68 -7.69
C SER A 474 -19.74 -3.90 -8.01
N ARG A 475 -19.90 -2.64 -8.39
CA ARG A 475 -18.83 -1.69 -8.66
C ARG A 475 -19.04 -0.41 -7.87
N PRO A 476 -17.97 0.33 -7.53
CA PRO A 476 -18.09 1.69 -7.02
C PRO A 476 -18.92 2.54 -7.98
N THR A 477 -19.90 3.26 -7.43
CA THR A 477 -20.78 4.17 -8.18
C THR A 477 -20.51 5.59 -7.72
N ASP A 478 -20.38 6.53 -8.66
CA ASP A 478 -20.18 7.95 -8.36
C ASP A 478 -21.30 8.47 -7.45
N THR A 479 -20.93 9.14 -6.35
CA THR A 479 -21.87 9.71 -5.38
C THR A 479 -22.33 11.12 -5.79
N GLY A 480 -21.78 11.68 -6.88
CA GLY A 480 -21.94 13.07 -7.29
C GLY A 480 -21.11 14.06 -6.48
N LYS A 481 -20.22 13.57 -5.59
CA LYS A 481 -19.37 14.40 -4.73
C LYS A 481 -17.95 14.47 -5.28
N LYS A 482 -17.28 15.59 -5.00
CA LYS A 482 -15.88 15.86 -5.37
C LYS A 482 -15.09 16.25 -4.14
N LEU A 483 -13.89 15.72 -4.03
CA LEU A 483 -12.97 16.00 -2.95
C LEU A 483 -12.22 17.33 -3.16
N PHE A 484 -11.96 17.71 -4.41
CA PHE A 484 -11.25 18.94 -4.81
C PHE A 484 -11.54 19.36 -6.25
#